data_AF-A0A0L8GE92-F1
#
_entry.id   AF-A0A0L8GE92-F1
#
_cell.length_a   1.000
_cell.length_b   1.000
_cell.length_c   1.000
_cell.angle_alpha   90.00
_cell.angle_beta   90.00
_cell.angle_gamma   90.00
#
_symmetry.space_group_name_H-M   'P 1'
#
loop_
_entity.id
_entity.type
_entity.pdbx_description
1 polymer ?
#
loop_
_entity_poly.entity_id
_entity_poly.type
_entity_poly.pdbx_seq_one_letter_code
_entity_poly.pdbx_strand_id
1 'polypeptide(L)'
;DNLLHYGHPTPPAYNVSKLQIPVALYSGGRDSLADPKDVSLLAKLLKTNVTHVVIPQWAHLEFVWATDGWDTMYKQMIELLRKY
;
A
#
# COMPACT_ATOMS: atom_id res chain seq x y z
N ASP A 1 12.93 -24.40 10.40
CA ASP A 1 14.28 -23.79 10.46
C ASP A 1 14.55 -23.06 9.14
N ASN A 2 15.18 -21.89 9.17
CA ASN A 2 15.39 -21.05 7.97
C ASN A 2 16.23 -21.76 6.91
N LEU A 3 17.19 -22.60 7.32
CA LEU A 3 17.98 -23.41 6.40
C LEU A 3 17.11 -24.39 5.59
N LEU A 4 16.08 -24.98 6.20
CA LEU A 4 15.15 -25.89 5.53
C LEU A 4 14.22 -25.16 4.55
N HIS A 5 13.87 -23.90 4.82
CA HIS A 5 12.93 -23.14 3.99
C HIS A 5 13.60 -22.29 2.91
N TYR A 6 14.77 -21.72 3.21
CA TYR A 6 15.41 -20.68 2.39
C TYR A 6 16.84 -21.04 1.97
N GLY A 7 17.42 -22.13 2.50
CA GLY A 7 18.83 -22.49 2.24
C GLY A 7 19.86 -21.58 2.93
N HIS A 8 19.40 -20.62 3.75
CA HIS A 8 20.22 -19.64 4.45
C HIS A 8 19.75 -19.48 5.90
N PRO A 9 20.65 -19.10 6.84
CA PRO A 9 20.29 -18.94 8.25
C PRO A 9 19.35 -17.76 8.50
N THR A 10 19.33 -16.76 7.62
CA THR A 10 18.44 -15.59 7.67
C THR A 10 17.45 -15.61 6.50
N PRO A 11 16.19 -15.17 6.71
CA PRO A 11 15.23 -15.05 5.62
C PRO A 11 15.68 -13.98 4.63
N PRO A 12 15.46 -14.17 3.32
CA PRO A 12 15.79 -13.18 2.31
C PRO A 12 14.94 -11.91 2.47
N ALA A 13 15.55 -10.74 2.24
CA ALA A 13 14.84 -9.46 2.28
C ALA A 13 14.05 -9.20 1.00
N TYR A 14 12.83 -8.68 1.13
CA TYR A 14 12.02 -8.22 0.01
C TYR A 14 12.42 -6.80 -0.41
N ASN A 15 12.85 -6.65 -1.66
CA ASN A 15 13.24 -5.35 -2.20
C ASN A 15 12.13 -4.77 -3.07
N VAL A 16 11.29 -3.92 -2.47
CA VAL A 16 10.15 -3.26 -3.14
C VAL A 16 10.58 -2.35 -4.31
N SER A 17 11.83 -1.88 -4.34
CA SER A 17 12.34 -1.08 -5.46
C SER A 17 12.51 -1.88 -6.76
N LYS A 18 12.43 -3.22 -6.70
CA LYS A 18 12.43 -4.11 -7.87
C LYS A 18 11.05 -4.32 -8.48
N LEU A 19 9.97 -3.79 -7.87
CA LEU A 19 8.63 -3.86 -8.44
C LEU A 19 8.54 -3.00 -9.72
N GLN A 20 8.02 -3.59 -10.79
CA GLN A 20 7.89 -2.95 -12.12
C GLN A 20 6.44 -2.73 -12.55
N ILE A 21 5.47 -3.14 -11.72
CA ILE A 21 4.04 -2.98 -12.00
C ILE A 21 3.58 -1.58 -11.60
N PRO A 22 2.66 -0.92 -12.34
CA PRO A 22 2.02 0.31 -11.88
C PRO A 22 1.26 0.06 -10.57
N VAL A 23 1.29 1.04 -9.65
CA VAL A 23 0.69 0.92 -8.32
C VAL A 23 -0.22 2.12 -8.04
N ALA A 24 -1.44 1.85 -7.58
CA ALA A 24 -2.28 2.82 -6.92
C ALA A 24 -2.24 2.54 -5.41
N LEU A 25 -1.70 3.49 -4.63
CA LEU A 25 -1.51 3.40 -3.20
C LEU A 25 -2.53 4.31 -2.49
N TYR A 26 -3.34 3.74 -1.61
CA TYR A 26 -4.25 4.48 -0.73
C TYR A 26 -3.79 4.30 0.71
N SER A 27 -3.74 5.38 1.49
CA SER A 27 -3.25 5.33 2.89
C SER A 27 -3.98 6.29 3.82
N GLY A 28 -4.15 5.90 5.08
CA GLY A 28 -4.91 6.63 6.08
C GLY A 28 -4.01 7.52 6.94
N GLY A 29 -4.44 8.75 7.24
CA GLY A 29 -3.66 9.66 8.08
C GLY A 29 -3.68 9.31 9.58
N ARG A 30 -4.66 8.50 10.01
CA ARG A 30 -4.80 8.00 11.38
C ARG A 30 -4.53 6.51 11.50
N ASP A 31 -3.98 5.90 10.45
CA ASP A 31 -3.67 4.48 10.43
C ASP A 31 -2.49 4.21 11.37
N SER A 32 -2.68 3.28 12.31
CA SER A 32 -1.66 2.88 13.29
C SER A 32 -0.91 1.62 12.88
N LEU A 33 -1.39 0.86 11.89
CA LEU A 33 -0.76 -0.36 11.39
C LEU A 33 0.03 -0.09 10.11
N ALA A 34 -0.58 0.61 9.15
CA ALA A 34 0.10 1.14 7.96
C ALA A 34 0.35 2.63 8.17
N ASP A 35 1.19 2.96 9.15
CA ASP A 35 1.33 4.33 9.63
C ASP A 35 1.92 5.27 8.56
N PRO A 36 1.63 6.58 8.62
CA PRO A 36 2.06 7.53 7.60
C PRO A 36 3.57 7.59 7.37
N LYS A 37 4.39 7.28 8.38
CA LYS A 37 5.86 7.31 8.24
C LYS A 37 6.33 6.13 7.39
N ASP A 38 5.87 4.92 7.69
CA ASP A 38 6.25 3.73 6.96
C ASP A 38 5.69 3.72 5.54
N VAL A 39 4.45 4.21 5.34
CA VAL A 39 3.89 4.41 3.99
C VAL A 39 4.68 5.45 3.20
N SER A 40 5.09 6.56 3.83
CA SER A 40 5.93 7.57 3.15
C SER A 40 7.27 6.97 2.71
N LEU A 41 7.87 6.10 3.53
CA LEU A 41 9.08 5.37 3.15
C LEU A 41 8.80 4.41 1.98
N LEU A 42 7.73 3.62 2.04
CA LEU A 42 7.33 2.71 0.97
C LEU A 42 7.15 3.46 -0.36
N ALA A 43 6.40 4.56 -0.36
CA ALA A 43 6.16 5.39 -1.54
C ALA A 43 7.47 5.92 -2.17
N LYS A 44 8.47 6.27 -1.35
CA LYS A 44 9.81 6.68 -1.82
C LYS A 44 10.63 5.54 -2.41
N LEU A 45 10.46 4.32 -1.88
CA LEU A 45 11.22 3.15 -2.32
C LEU A 45 10.64 2.53 -3.60
N LEU A 46 9.36 2.71 -3.87
CA LEU A 46 8.72 2.27 -5.11
C LEU A 46 9.25 3.09 -6.30
N LYS A 47 9.92 2.41 -7.23
CA LYS A 47 10.51 3.03 -8.45
C LYS A 47 9.63 2.90 -9.69
N THR A 48 8.37 2.53 -9.50
CA THR A 48 7.38 2.34 -10.57
C THR A 48 6.47 3.57 -10.70
N ASN A 49 5.53 3.54 -11.64
CA ASN A 49 4.48 4.55 -11.69
C ASN A 49 3.54 4.37 -10.49
N VAL A 50 3.58 5.32 -9.56
CA VAL A 50 2.78 5.31 -8.33
C VAL A 50 1.79 6.47 -8.32
N THR A 51 0.50 6.16 -8.21
CA THR A 51 -0.51 7.13 -7.79
C THR A 51 -0.73 6.97 -6.29
N HIS A 52 -0.43 7.98 -5.48
CA HIS A 52 -0.58 7.91 -4.02
C HIS A 52 -1.67 8.87 -3.54
N VAL A 53 -2.72 8.33 -2.92
CA VAL A 53 -3.83 9.07 -2.31
C VAL A 53 -3.79 8.89 -0.80
N VAL A 54 -3.74 10.01 -0.07
CA VAL A 54 -3.78 10.03 1.39
C VAL A 54 -5.16 10.49 1.83
N ILE A 55 -5.81 9.71 2.71
CA ILE A 55 -7.12 10.02 3.31
C ILE A 55 -6.87 10.37 4.79
N PRO A 56 -6.74 11.66 5.16
CA PRO A 56 -6.20 12.03 6.46
C PRO A 56 -6.99 11.53 7.68
N GLN A 57 -8.30 11.29 7.51
CA GLN A 57 -9.19 10.96 8.61
C GLN A 57 -9.38 9.45 8.82
N TRP A 58 -8.94 8.62 7.87
CA TRP A 58 -9.10 7.17 7.96
C TRP A 58 -7.99 6.53 8.80
N ALA A 59 -8.36 5.59 9.64
CA ALA A 59 -7.47 4.60 10.24
C ALA A 59 -7.47 3.31 9.39
N HIS A 60 -6.97 2.21 9.95
CA HIS A 60 -6.68 1.00 9.18
C HIS A 60 -7.92 0.26 8.65
N LEU A 61 -9.02 0.25 9.42
CA LEU A 61 -10.18 -0.57 9.11
C LEU A 61 -11.16 0.12 8.17
N GLU A 62 -11.05 1.44 8.05
CA GLU A 62 -11.87 2.29 7.19
C GLU A 62 -11.74 1.92 5.71
N PHE A 63 -10.58 1.41 5.28
CA PHE A 63 -10.40 0.88 3.92
C PHE A 63 -11.35 -0.27 3.56
N VAL A 64 -11.98 -0.90 4.53
CA VAL A 64 -12.94 -2.00 4.33
C VAL A 64 -14.32 -1.63 4.89
N TRP A 65 -14.40 -0.94 6.03
CA TRP A 65 -15.64 -0.75 6.80
C TRP A 65 -16.15 0.69 6.87
N ALA A 66 -15.46 1.66 6.27
CA ALA A 66 -15.92 3.03 6.26
C ALA A 66 -17.28 3.15 5.55
N THR A 67 -18.25 3.79 6.22
CA THR A 67 -19.58 4.04 5.66
C THR A 67 -19.53 5.05 4.50
N ASP A 68 -18.49 5.90 4.46
CA ASP A 68 -18.18 6.83 3.37
C ASP A 68 -17.21 6.22 2.33
N GLY A 69 -16.87 4.92 2.42
CA GLY A 69 -15.86 4.28 1.58
C GLY A 69 -16.11 4.38 0.07
N TRP A 70 -17.39 4.38 -0.33
CA TRP A 70 -17.78 4.53 -1.74
C TRP A 70 -17.33 5.87 -2.33
N ASP A 71 -17.69 6.96 -1.67
CA ASP A 71 -17.42 8.32 -2.14
C ASP A 71 -15.95 8.70 -1.95
N THR A 72 -15.35 8.25 -0.84
CA THR A 72 -13.98 8.61 -0.48
C THR A 72 -12.91 7.84 -1.26
N MET A 73 -13.15 6.56 -1.62
CA MET A 73 -12.13 5.72 -2.28
C MET A 73 -12.64 4.86 -3.44
N TYR A 74 -13.69 4.05 -3.24
CA TYR A 74 -14.01 2.96 -4.17
C TYR A 74 -14.41 3.46 -5.57
N LYS A 75 -15.16 4.56 -5.65
CA LYS A 75 -15.57 5.14 -6.94
C LYS A 75 -14.35 5.50 -7.80
N GLN A 76 -13.38 6.20 -7.23
CA GLN A 76 -12.15 6.61 -7.92
C GLN A 76 -11.28 5.40 -8.29
N MET A 77 -11.22 4.39 -7.42
CA MET A 77 -10.50 3.14 -7.69
C MET A 77 -11.09 2.40 -8.90
N ILE A 78 -12.42 2.27 -8.98
CA ILE A 78 -13.10 1.62 -10.11
C ILE A 78 -12.90 2.43 -11.41
N GLU A 79 -12.98 3.74 -11.34
CA GLU A 79 -12.72 4.62 -12.49
C GLU A 79 -11.29 4.48 -13.01
N LEU A 80 -10.30 4.38 -12.11
CA LEU A 80 -8.92 4.10 -12.48
C LEU A 80 -8.77 2.75 -13.17
N LEU A 81 -9.39 1.70 -12.63
CA LEU A 81 -9.33 0.37 -13.23
C LEU A 81 -9.99 0.32 -14.61
N ARG A 82 -11.07 1.05 -14.84
CA ARG A 82 -11.74 1.12 -16.15
C ARG A 82 -10.96 1.88 -17.22
N LYS A 83 -9.98 2.70 -16.81
CA LYS A 83 -9.14 3.48 -17.74
C LYS A 83 -8.08 2.62 -18.41
N TYR A 84 -7.76 1.46 -17.85
CA TYR A 84 -6.80 0.49 -18.37
C TYR A 84 -7.52 -0.74 -18.91
#